data_AF-A0A952E372-F1
#
_entry.id   AF-A0A952E372-F1
#
_cell.length_a   1.000
_cell.length_b   1.000
_cell.length_c   1.000
_cell.angle_alpha   90.00
_cell.angle_beta   90.00
_cell.angle_gamma   90.00
#
_symmetry.space_group_name_H-M   'P 1'
#
loop_
_entity.id
_entity.type
_entity.pdbx_description
1 polymer ?
#
loop_
_entity_poly.entity_id
_entity_poly.type
_entity_poly.pdbx_seq_one_letter_code
_entity_poly.pdbx_strand_id
1 'polypeptide(L)'
;MEVTSGFLVVKTFERMYREYLIRFEKRKKMKPELTRDPIPLEQMPGKYRGIARKPIEIWVEEFRSFGKFEEPTEQELEASLFIKELDDAGKADGWYIFELDDAKKLFKMIRPPIEREIIWAKNIDKNDLPPPETEILGYEPIDFDGDFISLIADVLFFRYGRISVSILDDPDGTRAKNYYSRLNKWGLFDTPDLAQRYVDTFPLLPEHERPEHIAEVRAVR
;
A
#
# COMPACT_ATOMS: atom_id res chain seq x y z
N MET A 1 22.06 1.92 3.05
CA MET A 1 22.00 1.08 1.84
C MET A 1 20.62 1.33 1.28
N GLU A 2 20.48 1.63 -0.01
CA GLU A 2 19.14 1.82 -0.60
C GLU A 2 18.45 0.45 -0.65
N VAL A 3 17.24 0.34 -0.10
CA VAL A 3 16.47 -0.91 -0.17
C VAL A 3 15.72 -0.92 -1.50
N THR A 4 16.09 -1.81 -2.41
CA THR A 4 15.55 -1.80 -3.79
C THR A 4 14.49 -2.86 -4.04
N SER A 5 14.41 -3.88 -3.18
CA SER A 5 13.40 -4.92 -3.21
C SER A 5 13.25 -5.60 -1.85
N GLY A 6 12.16 -6.34 -1.66
CA GLY A 6 11.91 -7.07 -0.43
C GLY A 6 10.48 -7.58 -0.30
N PHE A 7 10.29 -8.41 0.72
CA PHE A 7 8.98 -8.90 1.15
C PHE A 7 8.34 -7.96 2.16
N LEU A 8 7.03 -7.85 2.07
CA LEU A 8 6.19 -7.10 3.00
C LEU A 8 5.01 -7.95 3.44
N VAL A 9 4.67 -7.88 4.73
CA VAL A 9 3.44 -8.48 5.26
C VAL A 9 2.40 -7.38 5.47
N VAL A 10 1.56 -7.19 4.47
CA VAL A 10 0.65 -6.04 4.35
C VAL A 10 -0.80 -6.43 4.63
N LYS A 11 -1.66 -5.45 4.92
CA LYS A 11 -3.10 -5.69 5.08
C LYS A 11 -3.73 -6.15 3.75
N THR A 12 -4.77 -6.97 3.82
CA THR A 12 -5.61 -7.25 2.65
C THR A 12 -6.38 -6.00 2.21
N PHE A 13 -6.88 -6.01 0.98
CA PHE A 13 -7.74 -4.95 0.46
C PHE A 13 -9.01 -4.79 1.32
N GLU A 14 -9.66 -5.90 1.67
CA GLU A 14 -10.90 -5.91 2.45
C GLU A 14 -10.71 -5.27 3.82
N ARG A 15 -9.61 -5.58 4.50
CA ARG A 15 -9.26 -4.93 5.77
C ARG A 15 -9.04 -3.43 5.58
N MET A 16 -8.21 -3.03 4.62
CA MET A 16 -7.96 -1.62 4.30
C MET A 16 -9.25 -0.86 3.98
N TYR A 17 -10.18 -1.49 3.26
CA TYR A 17 -11.44 -0.88 2.85
C TYR A 17 -12.40 -0.70 4.04
N ARG A 18 -12.55 -1.71 4.90
CA ARG A 18 -13.35 -1.58 6.14
C ARG A 18 -12.82 -0.47 7.03
N GLU A 19 -11.50 -0.37 7.19
CA GLU A 19 -10.84 0.71 7.93
C GLU A 19 -11.09 2.09 7.28
N TYR A 20 -11.00 2.16 5.95
CA TYR A 20 -11.30 3.37 5.20
C TYR A 20 -12.75 3.84 5.42
N LEU A 21 -13.74 2.94 5.34
CA LEU A 21 -15.15 3.29 5.55
C LEU A 21 -15.39 3.88 6.95
N ILE A 22 -14.78 3.30 7.98
CA ILE A 22 -14.85 3.83 9.36
C ILE A 22 -14.27 5.26 9.41
N ARG A 23 -13.14 5.50 8.74
CA ARG A 23 -12.51 6.85 8.67
C ARG A 23 -13.38 7.83 7.88
N PHE A 24 -13.96 7.39 6.78
CA PHE A 24 -14.85 8.19 5.95
C PHE A 24 -16.08 8.65 6.75
N GLU A 25 -16.76 7.76 7.45
CA GLU A 25 -17.93 8.08 8.28
C GLU A 25 -17.61 9.12 9.37
N LYS A 26 -16.47 8.97 10.05
CA LYS A 26 -16.00 9.96 11.03
C LYS A 26 -15.72 11.31 10.35
N ARG A 27 -15.06 11.31 9.19
CA ARG A 27 -14.71 12.53 8.45
C ARG A 27 -15.95 13.24 7.91
N LYS A 28 -16.94 12.52 7.39
CA LYS A 28 -18.22 13.06 6.88
C LYS A 28 -18.99 13.82 7.96
N LYS A 29 -18.94 13.35 9.22
CA LYS A 29 -19.52 14.08 10.36
C LYS A 29 -18.82 15.42 10.65
N MET A 30 -17.51 15.50 10.42
CA MET A 30 -16.73 16.73 10.64
C MET A 30 -16.71 17.66 9.41
N LYS A 31 -16.86 17.08 8.22
CA LYS A 31 -16.78 17.73 6.91
C LYS A 31 -17.94 17.28 6.03
N PRO A 32 -19.15 17.85 6.22
CA PRO A 32 -20.35 17.47 5.47
C PRO A 32 -20.25 17.71 3.96
N GLU A 33 -19.30 18.53 3.51
CA GLU A 33 -19.00 18.81 2.10
C GLU A 33 -18.39 17.60 1.35
N LEU A 34 -18.08 16.51 2.05
CA LEU A 34 -17.73 15.22 1.43
C LEU A 34 -18.98 14.59 0.80
N THR A 35 -19.29 14.98 -0.43
CA THR A 35 -20.51 14.58 -1.16
C THR A 35 -20.44 13.22 -1.84
N ARG A 36 -19.23 12.67 -2.04
CA ARG A 36 -19.04 11.41 -2.74
C ARG A 36 -18.92 10.26 -1.74
N ASP A 37 -19.98 9.46 -1.67
CA ASP A 37 -19.96 8.24 -0.87
C ASP A 37 -19.00 7.19 -1.46
N PRO A 38 -18.31 6.41 -0.60
CA PRO A 38 -17.54 5.26 -1.00
C PRO A 38 -18.38 4.24 -1.75
N ILE A 39 -17.75 3.52 -2.69
CA ILE A 39 -18.39 2.42 -3.41
C ILE A 39 -18.54 1.22 -2.45
N PRO A 40 -19.67 0.49 -2.39
CA PRO A 40 -19.74 -0.73 -1.60
C PRO A 40 -18.66 -1.75 -2.02
N LEU A 41 -18.11 -2.50 -1.06
CA LEU A 41 -16.98 -3.41 -1.31
C LEU A 41 -17.27 -4.43 -2.42
N GLU A 42 -18.51 -4.92 -2.47
CA GLU A 42 -19.00 -5.92 -3.43
C GLU A 42 -19.15 -5.35 -4.85
N GLN A 43 -19.19 -4.02 -4.97
CA GLN A 43 -19.32 -3.30 -6.24
C GLN A 43 -17.98 -2.73 -6.71
N MET A 44 -16.89 -2.95 -5.98
CA MET A 44 -15.56 -2.50 -6.36
C MET A 44 -15.11 -3.24 -7.63
N PRO A 45 -14.82 -2.51 -8.74
CA PRO A 45 -14.46 -3.17 -10.00
C PRO A 45 -13.08 -3.84 -9.98
N GLY A 46 -12.28 -3.62 -8.93
CA GLY A 46 -11.04 -4.33 -8.65
C GLY A 46 -10.67 -4.24 -7.17
N LYS A 47 -9.74 -5.10 -6.74
CA LYS A 47 -9.23 -5.12 -5.36
C LYS A 47 -7.75 -4.73 -5.36
N TYR A 48 -7.44 -3.55 -4.85
CA TYR A 48 -6.08 -3.04 -4.82
C TYR A 48 -5.14 -3.96 -4.02
N ARG A 49 -4.11 -4.49 -4.68
CA ARG A 49 -3.08 -5.36 -4.07
C ARG A 49 -1.66 -4.78 -4.14
N GLY A 50 -1.52 -3.46 -4.28
CA GLY A 50 -0.23 -2.77 -4.28
C GLY A 50 0.47 -2.72 -2.92
N ILE A 51 1.50 -1.90 -2.82
CA ILE A 51 2.43 -1.80 -1.68
C ILE A 51 1.82 -0.98 -0.53
N ALA A 52 1.03 0.06 -0.81
CA ALA A 52 0.49 1.00 0.16
C ALA A 52 -0.69 0.42 0.99
N ARG A 53 -0.48 -0.75 1.57
CA ARG A 53 -1.43 -1.52 2.40
C ARG A 53 -0.96 -1.69 3.83
N LYS A 54 -0.12 -0.76 4.30
CA LYS A 54 0.44 -0.68 5.66
C LYS A 54 1.13 -1.99 6.10
N PRO A 55 2.44 -2.15 5.83
CA PRO A 55 3.19 -3.31 6.32
C PRO A 55 3.19 -3.36 7.85
N ILE A 56 3.67 -4.46 8.41
CA ILE A 56 3.97 -4.51 9.85
C ILE A 56 5.24 -3.68 10.06
N GLU A 57 5.14 -2.68 10.93
CA GLU A 57 6.23 -1.78 11.28
C GLU A 57 7.06 -2.38 12.42
N ILE A 58 8.34 -2.02 12.51
CA ILE A 58 9.20 -2.36 13.66
C ILE A 58 8.65 -1.69 14.92
N TRP A 59 8.52 -2.47 16.00
CA TRP A 59 8.26 -2.04 17.38
C TRP A 59 7.22 -0.90 17.54
N VAL A 60 5.95 -1.28 17.63
CA VAL A 60 4.78 -0.37 17.57
C VAL A 60 4.28 0.05 18.98
N GLU A 61 4.98 -0.30 20.07
CA GLU A 61 4.53 0.01 21.45
C GLU A 61 4.44 1.52 21.68
N GLU A 62 5.35 2.30 21.08
CA GLU A 62 5.32 3.77 21.10
C GLU A 62 4.10 4.37 20.41
N PHE A 63 3.27 3.57 19.74
CA PHE A 63 2.03 4.03 19.13
C PHE A 63 0.78 3.52 19.84
N ARG A 64 0.94 2.67 20.86
CA ARG A 64 -0.13 2.27 21.77
C ARG A 64 -0.57 3.49 22.58
N SER A 65 -1.87 3.69 22.77
CA SER A 65 -2.43 4.83 23.51
C SER A 65 -2.15 6.23 22.92
N PHE A 66 -1.46 6.37 21.78
CA PHE A 66 -1.22 7.68 21.13
C PHE A 66 -2.46 8.27 20.43
N GLY A 67 -3.65 7.73 20.71
CA GLY A 67 -4.88 8.13 20.02
C GLY A 67 -4.87 7.83 18.52
N LYS A 68 -3.95 6.95 18.06
CA LYS A 68 -4.03 6.42 16.69
C LYS A 68 -5.37 5.72 16.56
N PHE A 69 -6.02 5.92 15.40
CA PHE A 69 -7.40 5.46 15.19
C PHE A 69 -7.58 3.94 15.26
N GLU A 70 -6.49 3.17 15.17
CA GLU A 70 -6.46 1.72 15.35
C GLU A 70 -5.18 1.33 16.09
N GLU A 71 -5.35 0.69 17.23
CA GLU A 71 -4.25 0.08 17.98
C GLU A 71 -3.84 -1.24 17.32
N PRO A 72 -2.54 -1.55 17.27
CA PRO A 72 -2.09 -2.87 16.83
C PRO A 72 -2.67 -3.95 17.75
N THR A 73 -3.05 -5.10 17.18
CA THR A 73 -3.42 -6.26 17.99
C THR A 73 -2.19 -6.84 18.69
N GLU A 74 -2.37 -7.66 19.74
CA GLU A 74 -1.25 -8.36 20.41
C GLU A 74 -0.41 -9.21 19.44
N GLN A 75 -1.04 -9.87 18.46
CA GLN A 75 -0.29 -10.63 17.44
C GLN A 75 0.51 -9.71 16.50
N GLU A 76 0.01 -8.51 16.20
CA GLU A 76 0.75 -7.54 15.40
C GLU A 76 1.91 -6.92 16.20
N LEU A 77 1.77 -6.79 17.52
CA LEU A 77 2.87 -6.39 18.41
C LEU A 77 3.95 -7.48 18.49
N GLU A 78 3.56 -8.75 18.68
CA GLU A 78 4.49 -9.88 18.67
C GLU A 78 5.20 -10.01 17.31
N ALA A 79 4.46 -9.84 16.21
CA ALA A 79 5.02 -9.81 14.87
C ALA A 79 5.99 -8.63 14.68
N SER A 80 5.71 -7.45 15.25
CA SER A 80 6.61 -6.29 15.19
C SER A 80 7.94 -6.51 15.91
N LEU A 81 7.92 -7.27 17.01
CA LEU A 81 9.13 -7.72 17.72
C LEU A 81 9.97 -8.63 16.83
N PHE A 82 9.35 -9.58 16.14
CA PHE A 82 10.07 -10.47 15.23
C PHE A 82 10.73 -9.69 14.08
N ILE A 83 10.09 -8.66 13.52
CA ILE A 83 10.74 -7.81 12.51
C ILE A 83 11.94 -7.08 13.11
N LYS A 84 11.82 -6.57 14.34
CA LYS A 84 12.96 -5.96 15.03
C LYS A 84 14.15 -6.93 15.14
N GLU A 85 13.89 -8.19 15.48
CA GLU A 85 14.94 -9.21 15.54
C GLU A 85 15.58 -9.50 14.17
N LEU A 86 14.80 -9.45 13.09
CA LEU A 86 15.32 -9.57 11.73
C LEU A 86 16.18 -8.37 11.34
N ASP A 87 15.74 -7.16 11.66
CA ASP A 87 16.44 -5.89 11.40
C ASP A 87 17.78 -5.84 12.16
N ASP A 88 17.76 -6.15 13.46
CA ASP A 88 18.97 -6.25 14.30
C ASP A 88 19.96 -7.31 13.78
N ALA A 89 19.46 -8.33 13.05
CA ALA A 89 20.27 -9.38 12.42
C ALA A 89 20.66 -9.07 10.96
N GLY A 90 20.30 -7.90 10.42
CA GLY A 90 20.57 -7.51 9.03
C GLY A 90 19.78 -8.30 7.98
N LYS A 91 18.65 -8.88 8.37
CA LYS A 91 17.73 -9.65 7.51
C LYS A 91 16.48 -8.88 7.10
N ALA A 92 16.31 -7.71 7.68
CA ALA A 92 15.32 -6.72 7.31
C ALA A 92 15.98 -5.33 7.35
N ASP A 93 15.34 -4.37 6.71
CA ASP A 93 15.58 -2.94 6.91
C ASP A 93 14.20 -2.30 7.10
N GLY A 94 13.91 -1.87 8.32
CA GLY A 94 12.57 -1.41 8.67
C GLY A 94 11.53 -2.53 8.49
N TRP A 95 10.53 -2.28 7.65
CA TRP A 95 9.47 -3.25 7.36
C TRP A 95 9.75 -4.16 6.14
N TYR A 96 10.89 -3.97 5.45
CA TYR A 96 11.28 -4.80 4.30
C TYR A 96 12.05 -6.03 4.76
N ILE A 97 11.54 -7.22 4.43
CA ILE A 97 12.18 -8.50 4.79
C ILE A 97 12.89 -9.05 3.56
N PHE A 98 14.15 -9.43 3.68
CA PHE A 98 14.94 -9.83 2.49
C PHE A 98 14.66 -11.27 2.03
N GLU A 99 14.30 -12.15 2.95
CA GLU A 99 14.13 -13.59 2.69
C GLU A 99 12.68 -14.06 2.82
N LEU A 100 12.23 -14.90 1.88
CA LEU A 100 10.85 -15.41 1.85
C LEU A 100 10.52 -16.23 3.10
N ASP A 101 11.46 -17.03 3.59
CA ASP A 101 11.25 -17.89 4.75
C ASP A 101 10.98 -17.07 6.01
N ASP A 102 11.65 -15.93 6.15
CA ASP A 102 11.45 -15.04 7.28
C ASP A 102 10.11 -14.29 7.16
N ALA A 103 9.70 -13.89 5.95
CA ALA A 103 8.36 -13.36 5.70
C ALA A 103 7.25 -14.41 5.97
N LYS A 104 7.46 -15.67 5.58
CA LYS A 104 6.54 -16.79 5.87
C LYS A 104 6.47 -17.08 7.38
N LYS A 105 7.56 -16.96 8.13
CA LYS A 105 7.56 -17.09 9.60
C LYS A 105 6.74 -15.98 10.25
N LEU A 106 7.01 -14.72 9.89
CA LEU A 106 6.26 -13.56 10.36
C LEU A 106 4.76 -13.73 10.07
N PHE A 107 4.41 -14.12 8.85
CA PHE A 107 3.01 -14.33 8.45
C PHE A 107 2.29 -15.40 9.29
N LYS A 108 2.99 -16.49 9.68
CA LYS A 108 2.41 -17.55 10.53
C LYS A 108 2.11 -17.09 11.96
N MET A 109 2.74 -16.02 12.43
CA MET A 109 2.44 -15.40 13.73
C MET A 109 1.09 -14.68 13.72
N ILE A 110 0.60 -14.32 12.52
CA ILE A 110 -0.60 -13.51 12.30
C ILE A 110 -1.72 -14.43 11.86
N ARG A 111 -2.53 -14.84 12.82
CA ARG A 111 -3.63 -15.79 12.59
C ARG A 111 -4.93 -15.03 12.29
N PRO A 112 -5.88 -15.69 11.62
CA PRO A 112 -7.26 -15.20 11.58
C PRO A 112 -7.74 -14.79 12.98
N PRO A 113 -8.45 -13.66 13.11
CA PRO A 113 -9.10 -12.89 12.05
C PRO A 113 -8.22 -11.78 11.43
N ILE A 114 -6.92 -11.73 11.69
CA ILE A 114 -6.06 -10.65 11.19
C ILE A 114 -5.74 -10.88 9.71
N GLU A 115 -6.44 -10.16 8.86
CA GLU A 115 -6.30 -10.29 7.41
C GLU A 115 -5.05 -9.55 6.91
N ARG A 116 -4.02 -10.32 6.60
CA ARG A 116 -2.80 -9.87 5.92
C ARG A 116 -2.43 -10.82 4.78
N GLU A 117 -1.49 -10.39 3.95
CA GLU A 117 -0.87 -11.21 2.91
C GLU A 117 0.60 -10.84 2.74
N ILE A 118 1.36 -11.77 2.16
CA ILE A 118 2.76 -11.54 1.80
C ILE A 118 2.79 -11.06 0.34
N ILE A 119 3.45 -9.94 0.11
CA ILE A 119 3.86 -9.50 -1.22
C ILE A 119 5.37 -9.42 -1.30
N TRP A 120 5.89 -9.53 -2.50
CA TRP A 120 7.24 -9.09 -2.83
C TRP A 120 7.14 -7.92 -3.79
N ALA A 121 7.99 -6.91 -3.64
CA ALA A 121 8.07 -5.83 -4.59
C ALA A 121 9.50 -5.34 -4.80
N LYS A 122 9.70 -4.63 -5.89
CA LYS A 122 10.96 -3.96 -6.22
C LYS A 122 10.75 -2.70 -7.04
N ASN A 123 11.72 -1.80 -7.03
CA ASN A 123 11.84 -0.76 -8.06
C ASN A 123 12.21 -1.40 -9.41
N ILE A 124 11.45 -1.12 -10.47
CA ILE A 124 11.57 -1.83 -11.77
C ILE A 124 12.90 -1.56 -12.49
N ASP A 125 13.52 -0.42 -12.22
CA ASP A 125 14.83 -0.02 -12.76
C ASP A 125 16.00 -0.75 -12.07
N LYS A 126 15.72 -1.51 -11.01
CA LYS A 126 16.72 -2.29 -10.26
C LYS A 126 16.74 -3.74 -10.75
N ASN A 127 17.96 -4.32 -10.77
CA ASN A 127 18.24 -5.63 -11.34
C ASN A 127 17.93 -6.82 -10.39
N ASP A 128 17.20 -6.57 -9.31
CA ASP A 128 16.84 -7.61 -8.34
C ASP A 128 15.97 -8.68 -9.00
N LEU A 129 16.34 -9.94 -8.78
CA LEU A 129 15.62 -11.08 -9.32
C LEU A 129 14.41 -11.39 -8.43
N PRO A 130 13.21 -11.60 -9.02
CA PRO A 130 12.05 -11.98 -8.25
C PRO A 130 12.27 -13.36 -7.61
N PRO A 131 11.86 -13.55 -6.35
CA PRO A 131 11.95 -14.83 -5.67
C PRO A 131 11.17 -15.91 -6.41
N PRO A 132 11.62 -17.19 -6.34
CA PRO A 132 10.80 -18.33 -6.74
C PRO A 132 9.43 -18.30 -6.04
N GLU A 133 8.42 -18.95 -6.63
CA GLU A 133 7.05 -19.00 -6.08
C GLU A 133 6.29 -17.67 -6.08
N THR A 134 6.79 -16.63 -6.76
CA THR A 134 6.07 -15.36 -6.90
C THR A 134 5.42 -15.21 -8.27
N GLU A 135 4.23 -14.60 -8.29
CA GLU A 135 3.55 -14.22 -9.52
C GLU A 135 3.33 -12.71 -9.60
N ILE A 136 3.53 -12.17 -10.79
CA ILE A 136 3.33 -10.74 -11.02
C ILE A 136 1.85 -10.37 -10.85
N LEU A 137 1.61 -9.34 -10.03
CA LEU A 137 0.30 -8.71 -9.89
C LEU A 137 0.17 -7.49 -10.79
N GLY A 138 1.25 -6.75 -10.99
CA GLY A 138 1.29 -5.58 -11.85
C GLY A 138 2.30 -4.56 -11.36
N TYR A 139 2.11 -3.32 -11.79
CA TYR A 139 3.02 -2.21 -11.57
C TYR A 139 2.30 -1.05 -10.88
N GLU A 140 3.00 -0.43 -9.94
CA GLU A 140 2.49 0.66 -9.11
C GLU A 140 3.43 1.87 -9.18
N PRO A 141 2.91 3.08 -9.44
CA PRO A 141 3.70 4.30 -9.34
C PRO A 141 3.82 4.68 -7.86
N ILE A 142 4.90 4.22 -7.24
CA ILE A 142 5.26 4.44 -5.84
C ILE A 142 6.77 4.20 -5.70
N ASP A 143 7.40 4.97 -4.83
CA ASP A 143 8.78 4.69 -4.43
C ASP A 143 8.79 3.54 -3.43
N PHE A 144 9.57 2.51 -3.75
CA PHE A 144 9.68 1.36 -2.87
C PHE A 144 10.37 1.73 -1.55
N ASP A 145 11.37 2.61 -1.56
CA ASP A 145 12.08 3.11 -0.39
C ASP A 145 11.51 4.48 0.01
N GLY A 146 10.67 4.54 1.06
CA GLY A 146 10.12 5.81 1.55
C GLY A 146 8.73 5.74 2.18
N ASP A 147 8.17 6.92 2.49
CA ASP A 147 6.80 7.08 2.96
C ASP A 147 5.82 6.69 1.83
N PHE A 148 5.14 5.56 1.99
CA PHE A 148 4.25 4.98 0.98
C PHE A 148 3.07 5.89 0.61
N ILE A 149 3.29 6.81 -0.34
CA ILE A 149 2.22 7.57 -0.98
C ILE A 149 1.95 6.92 -2.34
N SER A 150 0.92 6.09 -2.40
CA SER A 150 0.46 5.50 -3.66
C SER A 150 -0.57 6.40 -4.32
N LEU A 151 -0.25 6.90 -5.51
CA LEU A 151 -1.22 7.62 -6.35
C LEU A 151 -2.42 6.74 -6.73
N ILE A 152 -2.27 5.42 -6.76
CA ILE A 152 -3.39 4.50 -6.99
C ILE A 152 -4.26 4.45 -5.73
N ALA A 153 -3.68 4.11 -4.58
CA ALA A 153 -4.42 3.92 -3.34
C ALA A 153 -5.10 5.21 -2.90
N ASP A 154 -4.40 6.35 -2.93
CA ASP A 154 -4.93 7.62 -2.46
C ASP A 154 -5.95 8.24 -3.41
N VAL A 155 -5.76 8.14 -4.73
CA VAL A 155 -6.66 8.83 -5.68
C VAL A 155 -7.84 7.95 -6.11
N LEU A 156 -7.61 6.64 -6.28
CA LEU A 156 -8.59 5.73 -6.91
C LEU A 156 -9.38 4.89 -5.90
N PHE A 157 -8.80 4.54 -4.74
CA PHE A 157 -9.44 3.59 -3.80
C PHE A 157 -9.87 4.22 -2.47
N PHE A 158 -8.99 4.97 -1.78
CA PHE A 158 -9.19 5.29 -0.36
C PHE A 158 -9.16 6.77 0.00
N ARG A 159 -8.95 7.71 -0.95
CA ARG A 159 -9.05 9.18 -0.76
C ARG A 159 -8.68 9.65 0.65
N TYR A 160 -7.50 9.24 1.16
CA TYR A 160 -7.10 9.56 2.52
C TYR A 160 -6.85 11.07 2.71
N GLY A 161 -6.68 11.80 1.60
CA GLY A 161 -6.42 13.24 1.60
C GLY A 161 -5.01 13.57 2.07
N ARG A 162 -4.07 12.62 1.89
CA ARG A 162 -2.63 12.79 2.16
C ARG A 162 -1.94 13.55 1.04
N ILE A 163 -2.28 13.25 -0.21
CA ILE A 163 -1.76 13.96 -1.36
C ILE A 163 -2.48 15.29 -1.48
N SER A 164 -1.72 16.38 -1.47
CA SER A 164 -2.22 17.76 -1.58
C SER A 164 -2.65 18.12 -3.00
N VAL A 165 -2.99 17.12 -3.84
CA VAL A 165 -3.58 17.38 -5.14
C VAL A 165 -4.77 18.28 -4.88
N SER A 166 -4.72 19.45 -5.47
CA SER A 166 -5.85 20.31 -5.70
C SER A 166 -6.94 19.49 -6.40
N ILE A 167 -7.75 18.80 -5.60
CA ILE A 167 -9.11 18.36 -5.92
C ILE A 167 -9.97 19.58 -6.32
N LEU A 168 -9.42 20.80 -6.20
CA LEU A 168 -9.94 22.04 -6.75
C LEU A 168 -10.07 22.03 -8.29
N ASP A 169 -9.33 21.20 -9.04
CA ASP A 169 -9.38 21.17 -10.52
C ASP A 169 -9.83 19.82 -11.15
N ASP A 170 -10.22 18.83 -10.33
CA ASP A 170 -10.91 17.62 -10.79
C ASP A 170 -11.98 17.15 -9.78
N PRO A 171 -12.99 17.99 -9.47
CA PRO A 171 -14.03 17.68 -8.49
C PRO A 171 -14.80 16.38 -8.82
N ASP A 172 -14.91 16.05 -10.11
CA ASP A 172 -15.58 14.84 -10.59
C ASP A 172 -14.66 13.60 -10.62
N GLY A 173 -13.34 13.78 -10.42
CA GLY A 173 -12.32 12.73 -10.55
C GLY A 173 -12.21 12.17 -11.97
N THR A 174 -12.57 12.95 -12.99
CA THR A 174 -12.64 12.54 -14.39
C THR A 174 -11.27 12.16 -14.95
N ARG A 175 -10.20 12.85 -14.56
CA ARG A 175 -8.83 12.53 -15.01
C ARG A 175 -8.38 11.18 -14.47
N ALA A 176 -8.67 10.92 -13.20
CA ALA A 176 -8.35 9.67 -12.54
C ALA A 176 -9.28 8.50 -12.96
N LYS A 177 -10.57 8.78 -13.22
CA LYS A 177 -11.57 7.78 -13.66
C LYS A 177 -11.16 7.07 -14.95
N ASN A 178 -10.54 7.79 -15.90
CA ASN A 178 -10.07 7.18 -17.14
C ASN A 178 -9.04 6.06 -16.89
N TYR A 179 -8.23 6.17 -15.83
CA TYR A 179 -7.26 5.16 -15.48
C TYR A 179 -7.81 4.02 -14.63
N TYR A 180 -8.95 4.21 -13.96
CA TYR A 180 -9.63 3.11 -13.26
C TYR A 180 -9.91 1.94 -14.22
N SER A 181 -10.38 2.23 -15.43
CA SER A 181 -10.64 1.23 -16.47
C SER A 181 -9.39 0.53 -17.02
N ARG A 182 -8.19 1.07 -16.73
CA ARG A 182 -6.90 0.55 -17.19
C ARG A 182 -6.18 -0.26 -16.13
N LEU A 183 -6.73 -0.32 -14.91
CA LEU A 183 -6.23 -1.21 -13.88
C LEU A 183 -6.66 -2.63 -14.18
N ASN A 184 -5.78 -3.58 -13.91
CA ASN A 184 -6.09 -5.00 -13.97
C ASN A 184 -6.93 -5.43 -12.77
N LYS A 185 -7.26 -6.72 -12.69
CA LYS A 185 -8.09 -7.30 -11.61
C LYS A 185 -7.54 -7.06 -10.19
N TRP A 186 -6.25 -6.75 -10.06
CA TRP A 186 -5.56 -6.49 -8.80
C TRP A 186 -5.44 -4.99 -8.47
N GLY A 187 -6.11 -4.12 -9.25
CA GLY A 187 -6.05 -2.69 -9.05
C GLY A 187 -4.67 -2.09 -9.33
N LEU A 188 -3.87 -2.72 -10.20
CA LEU A 188 -2.53 -2.30 -10.62
C LEU A 188 -2.45 -2.16 -12.15
N PHE A 189 -1.39 -1.55 -12.68
CA PHE A 189 -1.18 -1.49 -14.12
C PHE A 189 -0.51 -2.77 -14.64
N ASP A 190 -0.84 -3.21 -15.86
CA ASP A 190 -0.22 -4.40 -16.46
C ASP A 190 1.20 -4.18 -16.98
N THR A 191 1.62 -2.92 -17.16
CA THR A 191 2.96 -2.57 -17.64
C THR A 191 3.54 -1.36 -16.92
N PRO A 192 4.88 -1.23 -16.82
CA PRO A 192 5.52 -0.03 -16.25
C PRO A 192 5.17 1.24 -17.02
N ASP A 193 5.12 1.17 -18.36
CA ASP A 193 4.78 2.33 -19.22
C ASP A 193 3.39 2.89 -18.93
N LEU A 194 2.41 2.03 -18.63
CA LEU A 194 1.07 2.48 -18.23
C LEU A 194 1.08 3.16 -16.87
N ALA A 195 1.87 2.64 -15.92
CA ALA A 195 2.04 3.26 -14.62
C ALA A 195 2.71 4.64 -14.73
N GLN A 196 3.75 4.78 -15.57
CA GLN A 196 4.40 6.06 -15.82
C GLN A 196 3.45 7.09 -16.44
N ARG A 197 2.68 6.70 -17.48
CA ARG A 197 1.69 7.59 -18.10
C ARG A 197 0.63 8.08 -17.11
N TYR A 198 0.30 7.27 -16.10
CA TYR A 198 -0.60 7.69 -15.03
C TYR A 198 0.02 8.80 -14.18
N VAL A 199 1.29 8.66 -13.77
CA VAL A 199 2.04 9.73 -13.07
C VAL A 199 2.06 11.02 -13.89
N ASP A 200 2.36 10.92 -15.19
CA ASP A 200 2.45 12.06 -16.10
C ASP A 200 1.11 12.82 -16.27
N THR A 201 -0.01 12.20 -15.90
CA THR A 201 -1.35 12.83 -15.92
C THR A 201 -1.52 13.86 -14.78
N PHE A 202 -0.64 13.84 -13.77
CA PHE A 202 -0.66 14.76 -12.64
C PHE A 202 0.58 15.68 -12.63
N PRO A 203 0.79 16.51 -13.67
CA PRO A 203 1.97 17.36 -13.83
C PRO A 203 2.02 18.54 -12.85
N LEU A 204 1.04 18.65 -11.94
CA LEU A 204 0.98 19.65 -10.89
C LEU A 204 1.27 19.07 -9.49
N LEU A 205 1.51 17.76 -9.37
CA LEU A 205 2.00 17.21 -8.12
C LEU A 205 3.31 17.90 -7.75
N PRO A 206 3.47 18.37 -6.49
CA PRO A 206 4.77 18.78 -5.98
C PRO A 206 5.79 17.68 -6.24
N GLU A 207 7.04 18.07 -6.52
CA GLU A 207 8.12 17.13 -6.85
C GLU A 207 8.28 16.04 -5.77
N HIS A 208 8.18 16.41 -4.50
CA HIS A 208 8.24 15.48 -3.36
C HIS A 208 7.01 14.56 -3.19
N GLU A 209 5.93 14.79 -3.94
CA GLU A 209 4.74 13.91 -3.97
C GLU A 209 4.68 13.07 -5.25
N ARG A 210 5.65 13.22 -6.17
CA ARG A 210 5.74 12.40 -7.37
C ARG A 210 6.61 11.19 -7.08
N PRO A 211 6.11 9.97 -7.36
CA PRO A 211 6.97 8.81 -7.31
C PRO A 211 8.06 8.94 -8.37
N GLU A 212 9.31 8.76 -7.95
CA GLU A 212 10.49 8.72 -8.82
C GLU A 212 10.59 7.36 -9.53
N HIS A 213 10.02 6.31 -8.93
CA HIS A 213 10.08 4.95 -9.40
C HIS A 213 8.70 4.34 -9.71
N ILE A 214 8.73 3.27 -10.50
CA ILE A 214 7.62 2.34 -10.65
C ILE A 214 8.01 1.04 -9.95
N ALA A 215 7.16 0.59 -9.03
CA ALA A 215 7.36 -0.68 -8.36
C ALA A 215 6.69 -1.83 -9.11
N GLU A 216 7.40 -2.94 -9.30
CA GLU A 216 6.80 -4.23 -9.66
C GLU A 216 6.29 -4.90 -8.39
N VAL A 217 5.03 -5.33 -8.39
CA VAL A 217 4.40 -5.99 -7.24
C VAL A 217 4.06 -7.43 -7.59
N ARG A 218 4.41 -8.36 -6.70
CA ARG A 218 4.20 -9.80 -6.87
C ARG A 218 3.53 -10.40 -5.64
N ALA A 219 2.67 -11.38 -5.86
CA ALA A 219 2.11 -12.22 -4.80
C ALA A 219 2.99 -13.46 -4.60
N VAL A 220 3.10 -13.91 -3.35
CA VAL A 220 3.65 -15.22 -3.01
C VAL A 220 2.55 -16.28 -3.19
N ARG A 221 2.87 -17.40 -3.83
CA ARG A 221 1.97 -18.55 -4.07
C ARG A 221 1.88 -19.50 -2.87
#